data_AF-A0A503B4F3-F1
#
_entry.id   AF-A0A503B4F3-F1
#
_cell.length_a   1.000
_cell.length_b   1.000
_cell.length_c   1.000
_cell.angle_alpha   90.00
_cell.angle_beta   90.00
_cell.angle_gamma   90.00
#
_symmetry.space_group_name_H-M   'P 1'
#
loop_
_entity.id
_entity.type
_entity.pdbx_description
1 polymer ?
#
loop_
_entity_poly.entity_id
_entity_poly.type
_entity_poly.pdbx_seq_one_letter_code
_entity_poly.pdbx_strand_id
1 'polypeptide(L)'
;MDKLAHPFRVIHGGGQVPARWLDIPSAVIGRSPYRRDENVVYRIAQHDARKALELGRKQPLLDLWSVVLGEIPPVNNALAKWGKVAEAQKLSSLSSAHACFRGIKRPAGDDGTGFDFYAFVSKPAIFFVYDPDMGCVIKLAHVPDDLVHVTYVRLDYPSGRPAGKHSKVANGAIGIVTHWEFVETHNDASTLPIDFAERYRRRVW
;
A
#
# COMPACT_ATOMS: atom_id res chain seq x y z
N MET A 1 -14.02 57.68 15.88
CA MET A 1 -14.65 56.35 15.78
C MET A 1 -13.52 55.34 15.66
N ASP A 2 -13.10 54.83 16.81
CA ASP A 2 -11.98 53.90 16.92
C ASP A 2 -12.41 52.51 16.46
N LYS A 3 -11.68 51.98 15.47
CA LYS A 3 -11.80 50.59 15.05
C LYS A 3 -11.10 49.72 16.10
N LEU A 4 -11.88 49.04 16.93
CA LEU A 4 -11.40 48.06 17.90
C LEU A 4 -10.56 46.99 17.19
N ALA A 5 -9.29 46.90 17.58
CA ALA A 5 -8.38 45.84 17.17
C ALA A 5 -8.82 44.52 17.80
N HIS A 6 -9.26 43.56 17.00
CA HIS A 6 -9.57 42.21 17.49
C HIS A 6 -8.27 41.46 17.88
N PRO A 7 -8.24 40.75 19.02
CA PRO A 7 -7.05 40.06 19.55
C PRO A 7 -6.73 38.73 18.85
N PHE A 8 -7.48 38.34 17.83
CA PHE A 8 -7.29 37.07 17.15
C PHE A 8 -6.30 37.23 15.99
N ARG A 9 -5.05 36.78 16.21
CA ARG A 9 -4.12 36.50 15.11
C ARG A 9 -4.50 35.17 14.48
N VAL A 10 -4.84 35.19 13.19
CA VAL A 10 -4.85 33.98 12.37
C VAL A 10 -3.41 33.49 12.28
N ILE A 11 -3.09 32.43 13.03
CA ILE A 11 -1.88 31.65 12.77
C ILE A 11 -2.18 30.89 11.49
N HIS A 12 -1.78 31.45 10.34
CA HIS A 12 -1.68 30.65 9.13
C HIS A 12 -0.71 29.51 9.45
N GLY A 13 -1.25 28.29 9.55
CA GLY A 13 -0.47 27.06 9.72
C GLY A 13 0.72 27.13 8.76
N GLY A 14 1.92 27.15 9.35
CA GLY A 14 3.13 27.63 8.70
C GLY A 14 3.33 26.98 7.33
N GLY A 15 3.79 27.78 6.37
CA GLY A 15 4.14 27.37 5.00
C GLY A 15 5.32 26.37 4.92
N GLN A 16 5.42 25.46 5.89
CA GLN A 16 6.27 24.29 5.78
C GLN A 16 5.66 23.34 4.77
N VAL A 17 6.46 23.03 3.75
CA VAL A 17 6.15 21.99 2.79
C VAL A 17 5.85 20.70 3.57
N PRO A 18 4.72 20.02 3.33
CA PRO A 18 4.42 18.76 4.00
C PRO A 18 5.57 17.77 3.80
N ALA A 19 5.86 16.99 4.83
CA ALA A 19 6.96 16.03 4.78
C ALA A 19 6.77 15.10 3.57
N ARG A 20 7.82 14.92 2.76
CA ARG A 20 7.72 14.23 1.45
C ARG A 20 7.11 12.84 1.52
N TRP A 21 7.30 12.13 2.63
CA TRP A 21 6.74 10.79 2.80
C TRP A 21 5.21 10.78 2.93
N LEU A 22 4.60 11.93 3.25
CA LEU A 22 3.15 12.17 3.25
C LEU A 22 2.57 12.38 1.84
N ASP A 23 3.44 12.61 0.85
CA ASP A 23 3.03 12.67 -0.56
C ASP A 23 2.92 11.24 -1.10
N ILE A 24 1.69 10.80 -1.36
CA ILE A 24 1.39 9.42 -1.75
C ILE A 24 1.75 9.23 -3.22
N PRO A 25 2.68 8.33 -3.57
CA PRO A 25 3.03 8.07 -4.96
C PRO A 25 1.81 7.66 -5.78
N SER A 26 1.78 8.04 -7.06
CA SER A 26 0.61 7.82 -7.92
C SER A 26 0.51 6.40 -8.47
N ALA A 27 1.64 5.66 -8.50
CA ALA A 27 1.71 4.33 -9.09
C ALA A 27 2.80 3.46 -8.45
N VAL A 28 2.68 2.15 -8.64
CA VAL A 28 3.63 1.13 -8.22
C VAL A 28 3.79 0.07 -9.31
N ILE A 29 4.99 -0.51 -9.43
CA ILE A 29 5.25 -1.67 -10.28
C ILE A 29 5.03 -2.94 -9.45
N GLY A 30 4.22 -3.86 -9.96
CA GLY A 30 3.95 -5.14 -9.33
C GLY A 30 3.82 -6.27 -10.34
N ARG A 31 3.70 -7.51 -9.85
CA ARG A 31 3.47 -8.68 -10.71
C ARG A 31 2.08 -8.64 -11.37
N SER A 32 1.98 -9.14 -12.60
CA SER A 32 0.72 -9.27 -13.34
C SER A 32 -0.12 -10.43 -12.79
N PRO A 33 -1.41 -10.23 -12.47
CA PRO A 33 -2.27 -11.30 -11.98
C PRO A 33 -2.43 -12.41 -13.02
N TYR A 34 -2.23 -12.11 -14.31
CA TYR A 34 -2.38 -13.07 -15.40
C TYR A 34 -1.15 -13.94 -15.60
N ARG A 35 0.04 -13.40 -15.32
CA ARG A 35 1.33 -14.06 -15.55
C ARG A 35 2.32 -13.64 -14.46
N ARG A 36 2.72 -14.60 -13.62
CA ARG A 36 3.53 -14.34 -12.43
C ARG A 36 4.90 -13.71 -12.76
N ASP A 37 5.43 -14.01 -13.93
CA ASP A 37 6.73 -13.56 -14.45
C ASP A 37 6.71 -12.17 -15.11
N GLU A 38 5.53 -11.61 -15.38
CA GLU A 38 5.38 -10.28 -15.97
C GLU A 38 5.18 -9.21 -14.89
N ASN A 39 5.79 -8.04 -15.10
CA ASN A 39 5.57 -6.85 -14.27
C ASN A 39 4.66 -5.86 -14.99
N VAL A 40 3.78 -5.21 -14.23
CA VAL A 40 2.79 -4.25 -14.71
C VAL A 40 2.71 -3.08 -13.73
N VAL A 41 2.12 -1.98 -14.20
CA VAL A 41 1.92 -0.77 -13.38
C VAL A 41 0.51 -0.79 -12.78
N TYR A 42 0.41 -0.38 -11.52
CA TYR A 42 -0.85 -0.14 -10.84
C TYR A 42 -0.88 1.30 -10.35
N ARG A 43 -2.05 1.95 -10.44
CA ARG A 43 -2.28 3.24 -9.78
C ARG A 43 -2.49 3.02 -8.28
N ILE A 44 -2.18 3.99 -7.43
CA ILE A 44 -2.47 3.91 -6.00
C ILE A 44 -3.65 4.82 -5.68
N ALA A 45 -4.68 4.26 -5.04
CA ALA A 45 -5.81 5.04 -4.56
C ALA A 45 -5.35 5.98 -3.43
N GLN A 46 -5.42 7.29 -3.67
CA GLN A 46 -4.98 8.28 -2.68
C GLN A 46 -5.98 8.51 -1.56
N HIS A 47 -7.27 8.22 -1.79
CA HIS A 47 -8.34 8.54 -0.86
C HIS A 47 -8.14 7.89 0.52
N ASP A 48 -7.87 6.59 0.57
CA ASP A 48 -7.80 5.86 1.85
C ASP A 48 -6.53 6.21 2.63
N ALA A 49 -5.40 6.42 1.94
CA ALA A 49 -4.19 6.90 2.56
C ALA A 49 -4.34 8.33 3.10
N ARG A 50 -5.04 9.23 2.38
CA ARG A 50 -5.36 10.57 2.88
C ARG A 50 -6.28 10.52 4.10
N LYS A 51 -7.32 9.69 4.06
CA LYS A 51 -8.22 9.48 5.20
C LYS A 51 -7.47 8.95 6.42
N ALA A 52 -6.53 8.02 6.24
CA ALA A 52 -5.67 7.55 7.32
C ALA A 52 -4.84 8.69 7.93
N LEU A 53 -4.26 9.55 7.09
CA LEU A 53 -3.51 10.73 7.53
C LEU A 53 -4.37 11.75 8.29
N GLU A 54 -5.58 12.03 7.82
CA GLU A 54 -6.54 12.90 8.50
C GLU A 54 -6.90 12.38 9.90
N LEU A 55 -6.95 11.06 10.06
CA LEU A 55 -7.16 10.37 11.34
C LEU A 55 -5.87 10.23 12.18
N GLY A 56 -4.75 10.83 11.76
CA GLY A 56 -3.47 10.74 12.44
C GLY A 56 -2.80 9.36 12.38
N ARG A 57 -3.30 8.45 11.54
CA ARG A 57 -2.78 7.09 11.37
C ARG A 57 -1.65 7.09 10.33
N LYS A 58 -0.41 7.11 10.82
CA LYS A 58 0.81 7.16 10.00
C LYS A 58 1.26 5.78 9.51
N GLN A 59 0.97 4.72 10.26
CA GLN A 59 1.44 3.36 9.95
C GLN A 59 1.03 2.87 8.56
N PRO A 60 -0.23 3.03 8.10
CA PRO A 60 -0.61 2.57 6.75
C PRO A 60 0.24 3.18 5.64
N LEU A 61 0.67 4.43 5.79
CA LEU A 61 1.54 5.08 4.82
C LEU A 61 2.97 4.52 4.89
N LEU A 62 3.48 4.20 6.07
CA LEU A 62 4.78 3.52 6.20
C LEU A 62 4.74 2.11 5.62
N ASP A 63 3.62 1.39 5.76
CA ASP A 63 3.41 0.08 5.14
C ASP A 63 3.38 0.20 3.61
N LEU A 64 2.74 1.25 3.07
CA LEU A 64 2.75 1.55 1.64
C LEU A 64 4.19 1.70 1.12
N TRP A 65 4.99 2.55 1.76
CA TRP A 65 6.39 2.75 1.39
C TRP A 65 7.20 1.46 1.49
N SER A 66 7.13 0.78 2.63
CA SER A 66 8.06 -0.30 2.95
C SER A 66 7.69 -1.66 2.37
N VAL A 67 6.40 -1.92 2.10
CA VAL A 67 5.90 -3.24 1.71
C VAL A 67 5.20 -3.25 0.34
N VAL A 68 4.55 -2.15 -0.03
CA VAL A 68 3.91 -2.03 -1.36
C VAL A 68 4.91 -1.52 -2.38
N LEU A 69 5.58 -0.41 -2.09
CA LEU A 69 6.59 0.21 -2.96
C LEU A 69 7.95 -0.49 -2.82
N GLY A 70 8.29 -0.96 -1.62
CA GLY A 70 9.60 -1.55 -1.33
C GLY A 70 10.71 -0.51 -1.25
N GLU A 71 10.37 0.69 -0.78
CA GLU A 71 11.27 1.83 -0.70
C GLU A 71 11.37 2.32 0.76
N ILE A 72 12.51 2.93 1.09
CA ILE A 72 12.66 3.63 2.37
C ILE A 72 11.75 4.87 2.32
N PRO A 73 10.81 5.06 3.27
CA PRO A 73 10.00 6.27 3.33
C PRO A 73 10.91 7.51 3.34
N PRO A 74 10.62 8.58 2.56
CA PRO A 74 11.44 9.79 2.52
C PRO A 74 11.20 10.67 3.75
N VAL A 75 11.46 10.09 4.92
CA VAL A 75 11.50 10.71 6.24
C VAL A 75 12.89 11.26 6.48
N ASN A 76 12.98 12.40 7.18
CA ASN A 76 14.26 13.00 7.54
C ASN A 76 15.19 11.98 8.22
N ASN A 77 16.45 11.96 7.81
CA ASN A 77 17.51 11.05 8.28
C ASN A 77 17.32 9.55 7.96
N ALA A 78 16.20 9.12 7.38
CA ALA A 78 15.96 7.70 7.10
C ALA A 78 16.96 7.12 6.08
N LEU A 79 17.17 7.82 4.96
CA LEU A 79 18.16 7.41 3.94
C LEU A 79 19.59 7.41 4.48
N ALA A 80 19.93 8.35 5.38
CA ALA A 80 21.27 8.38 5.98
C ALA A 80 21.49 7.19 6.92
N LYS A 81 20.44 6.78 7.67
CA LYS A 81 20.50 5.70 8.66
C LYS A 81 20.40 4.30 8.02
N TRP A 82 19.54 4.11 7.01
CA TRP A 82 19.27 2.80 6.41
C TRP A 82 19.60 2.68 4.93
N GLY A 83 19.84 3.77 4.20
CA GLY A 83 20.02 3.75 2.74
C GLY A 83 21.28 3.02 2.24
N LYS A 84 22.26 2.77 3.11
CA LYS A 84 23.47 1.99 2.79
C LYS A 84 23.46 0.58 3.37
N VAL A 85 22.44 0.24 4.16
CA VAL A 85 22.41 -1.02 4.90
C VAL A 85 21.82 -2.09 4.00
N ALA A 86 22.46 -3.27 3.93
CA ALA A 86 21.97 -4.42 3.17
C ALA A 86 20.54 -4.83 3.58
N GLU A 87 20.14 -4.50 4.81
CA GLU A 87 18.77 -4.70 5.29
C GLU A 87 17.75 -3.90 4.49
N ALA A 88 18.02 -2.66 4.09
CA ALA A 88 17.06 -1.89 3.29
C ALA A 88 16.81 -2.53 1.90
N GLN A 89 17.75 -3.32 1.39
CA GLN A 89 17.56 -4.09 0.14
C GLN A 89 16.63 -5.29 0.32
N LYS A 90 16.26 -5.64 1.56
CA LYS A 90 15.31 -6.71 1.90
C LYS A 90 13.87 -6.22 2.00
N LEU A 91 13.60 -4.94 1.73
CA LEU A 91 12.23 -4.43 1.67
C LEU A 91 11.44 -5.18 0.59
N SER A 92 10.18 -5.47 0.91
CA SER A 92 9.27 -6.16 0.01
C SER A 92 8.54 -5.14 -0.84
N SER A 93 8.23 -5.48 -2.09
CA SER A 93 7.35 -4.69 -2.93
C SER A 93 6.21 -5.54 -3.48
N LEU A 94 5.24 -4.92 -4.14
CA LEU A 94 4.18 -5.63 -4.85
C LEU A 94 4.75 -6.61 -5.91
N SER A 95 5.96 -6.34 -6.42
CA SER A 95 6.67 -7.25 -7.34
C SER A 95 7.21 -8.51 -6.64
N SER A 96 7.31 -8.52 -5.31
CA SER A 96 7.74 -9.68 -4.52
C SER A 96 6.59 -10.59 -4.08
N ALA A 97 5.34 -10.29 -4.47
CA ALA A 97 4.19 -11.12 -4.13
C ALA A 97 4.38 -12.58 -4.62
N HIS A 98 4.12 -13.54 -3.74
CA HIS A 98 4.32 -14.97 -3.99
C HIS A 98 3.02 -15.72 -4.26
N ALA A 99 1.88 -15.16 -3.87
CA ALA A 99 0.56 -15.69 -4.19
C ALA A 99 -0.38 -14.58 -4.67
N CYS A 100 -1.34 -14.95 -5.50
CA CYS A 100 -2.38 -14.06 -5.99
C CYS A 100 -3.73 -14.77 -5.97
N PHE A 101 -4.75 -14.08 -5.48
CA PHE A 101 -6.12 -14.56 -5.44
C PHE A 101 -7.03 -13.60 -6.18
N ARG A 102 -8.05 -14.13 -6.84
CA ARG A 102 -9.12 -13.36 -7.50
C ARG A 102 -10.42 -13.53 -6.74
N GLY A 103 -11.13 -12.41 -6.64
CA GLY A 103 -12.46 -12.33 -6.08
C GLY A 103 -12.38 -12.41 -4.56
N ILE A 104 -12.74 -11.32 -3.90
CA ILE A 104 -12.91 -11.30 -2.45
C ILE A 104 -14.35 -11.68 -2.10
N LYS A 105 -14.54 -12.48 -1.06
CA LYS A 105 -15.86 -12.94 -0.57
C LYS A 105 -16.47 -11.97 0.46
N ARG A 106 -16.06 -10.70 0.43
CA ARG A 106 -16.62 -9.60 1.23
C ARG A 106 -16.97 -8.41 0.34
N PRO A 107 -17.95 -7.58 0.70
CA PRO A 107 -18.21 -6.32 0.02
C PRO A 107 -16.96 -5.42 0.05
N ALA A 108 -16.68 -4.71 -1.05
CA ALA A 108 -15.58 -3.76 -1.11
C ALA A 108 -15.96 -2.51 -1.93
N GLY A 109 -16.08 -1.38 -1.21
CA GLY A 109 -16.58 -0.14 -1.80
C GLY A 109 -17.97 -0.34 -2.39
N ASP A 110 -18.15 0.11 -3.63
CA ASP A 110 -19.43 0.01 -4.36
C ASP A 110 -19.62 -1.34 -5.07
N ASP A 111 -18.61 -2.23 -5.06
CA ASP A 111 -18.74 -3.58 -5.59
C ASP A 111 -19.28 -4.51 -4.50
N GLY A 112 -20.59 -4.80 -4.57
CA GLY A 112 -21.26 -5.71 -3.66
C GLY A 112 -20.79 -7.17 -3.78
N THR A 113 -20.03 -7.52 -4.81
CA THR A 113 -19.65 -8.91 -5.12
C THR A 113 -18.16 -9.20 -4.99
N GLY A 114 -17.32 -8.17 -5.09
CA GLY A 114 -15.87 -8.23 -4.93
C GLY A 114 -15.13 -9.01 -6.03
N PHE A 115 -15.78 -9.28 -7.17
CA PHE A 115 -15.23 -10.15 -8.23
C PHE A 115 -14.04 -9.55 -8.97
N ASP A 116 -13.96 -8.23 -9.03
CA ASP A 116 -12.96 -7.50 -9.81
C ASP A 116 -11.68 -7.20 -9.00
N PHE A 117 -11.64 -7.67 -7.75
CA PHE A 117 -10.50 -7.50 -6.84
C PHE A 117 -9.55 -8.69 -6.89
N TYR A 118 -8.27 -8.36 -6.84
CA TYR A 118 -7.17 -9.29 -6.75
C TYR A 118 -6.40 -9.01 -5.47
N ALA A 119 -6.11 -10.06 -4.70
CA ALA A 119 -5.34 -9.99 -3.47
C ALA A 119 -3.95 -10.59 -3.73
N PHE A 120 -2.93 -9.73 -3.71
CA PHE A 120 -1.53 -10.10 -3.83
C PHE A 120 -0.96 -10.30 -2.44
N VAL A 121 -0.37 -11.46 -2.18
CA VAL A 121 0.18 -11.82 -0.87
C VAL A 121 1.70 -11.79 -0.95
N SER A 122 2.33 -11.10 -0.01
CA SER A 122 3.77 -11.09 0.20
C SER A 122 4.11 -11.46 1.65
N LYS A 123 5.32 -11.99 1.86
CA LYS A 123 5.89 -12.29 3.19
C LYS A 123 7.11 -11.40 3.41
N PRO A 124 6.91 -10.10 3.71
CA PRO A 124 8.02 -9.19 4.03
C PRO A 124 8.77 -9.69 5.27
N ALA A 125 10.10 -9.53 5.29
CA ALA A 125 10.92 -9.84 6.46
C ALA A 125 11.05 -8.64 7.43
N ILE A 126 10.93 -7.43 6.88
CA ILE A 126 11.12 -6.16 7.58
C ILE A 126 10.16 -5.12 7.02
N PHE A 127 9.86 -4.10 7.82
CA PHE A 127 9.05 -2.95 7.46
C PHE A 127 9.41 -1.75 8.35
N PHE A 128 8.87 -0.57 8.05
CA PHE A 128 9.06 0.61 8.89
C PHE A 128 7.87 0.83 9.81
N VAL A 129 8.15 1.03 11.10
CA VAL A 129 7.16 1.41 12.11
C VAL A 129 7.32 2.88 12.50
N TYR A 130 6.21 3.52 12.86
CA TYR A 130 6.25 4.85 13.44
C TYR A 130 6.78 4.78 14.88
N ASP A 131 7.95 5.34 15.12
CA ASP A 131 8.64 5.35 16.41
C ASP A 131 9.29 6.74 16.58
N PRO A 132 8.61 7.70 17.24
CA PRO A 132 9.04 9.08 17.27
C PRO A 132 10.29 9.27 18.15
N ASP A 133 11.44 9.41 17.51
CA ASP A 133 12.72 9.79 18.12
C ASP A 133 13.21 11.14 17.56
N MET A 134 14.02 11.88 18.32
CA MET A 134 14.62 13.15 17.91
C MET A 134 15.49 13.01 16.66
N GLY A 135 16.08 11.83 16.43
CA GLY A 135 16.91 11.55 15.25
C GLY A 135 16.09 11.18 14.00
N CYS A 136 15.06 10.36 14.14
CA CYS A 136 14.22 9.90 13.03
C CYS A 136 12.88 9.40 13.58
N VAL A 137 11.77 9.74 12.93
CA VAL A 137 10.41 9.40 13.42
C VAL A 137 9.94 8.00 13.01
N ILE A 138 10.81 7.21 12.41
CA ILE A 138 10.54 5.83 12.00
C ILE A 138 11.66 4.93 12.49
N LYS A 139 11.37 3.64 12.58
CA LYS A 139 12.34 2.60 12.91
C LYS A 139 12.11 1.40 12.02
N LEU A 140 13.20 0.72 11.66
CA LEU A 140 13.13 -0.56 10.97
C LEU A 140 12.76 -1.66 11.98
N ALA A 141 11.77 -2.47 11.65
CA ALA A 141 11.30 -3.58 12.49
C ALA A 141 11.19 -4.86 11.67
N HIS A 142 11.32 -5.99 12.34
CA HIS A 142 11.03 -7.29 11.75
C HIS A 142 9.52 -7.51 11.71
N VAL A 143 9.05 -8.11 10.62
CA VAL A 143 7.67 -8.55 10.51
C VAL A 143 7.55 -9.86 11.28
N PRO A 144 6.59 -9.99 12.21
CA PRO A 144 6.31 -11.25 12.89
C PRO A 144 6.07 -12.42 11.93
N ASP A 145 6.57 -13.61 12.29
CA ASP A 145 6.50 -14.81 11.46
C ASP A 145 5.06 -15.34 11.27
N ASP A 146 4.12 -14.88 12.08
CA ASP A 146 2.69 -15.18 11.99
C ASP A 146 1.91 -14.17 11.14
N LEU A 147 2.58 -13.18 10.51
CA LEU A 147 1.92 -12.18 9.66
C LEU A 147 2.35 -12.27 8.18
N VAL A 148 1.39 -12.10 7.28
CA VAL A 148 1.59 -11.86 5.85
C VAL A 148 1.02 -10.52 5.46
N HIS A 149 1.55 -9.92 4.42
CA HIS A 149 1.01 -8.69 3.86
C HIS A 149 0.12 -8.98 2.66
N VAL A 150 -1.04 -8.32 2.59
CA VAL A 150 -2.00 -8.45 1.50
C VAL A 150 -2.24 -7.10 0.86
N THR A 151 -1.98 -6.98 -0.44
CA THR A 151 -2.29 -5.80 -1.24
C THR A 151 -3.49 -6.10 -2.15
N TYR A 152 -4.55 -5.31 -2.03
CA TYR A 152 -5.76 -5.44 -2.84
C TYR A 152 -5.73 -4.49 -4.04
N VAL A 153 -5.92 -5.05 -5.22
CA VAL A 153 -5.94 -4.34 -6.49
C VAL A 153 -7.26 -4.59 -7.20
N ARG A 154 -7.94 -3.52 -7.60
CA ARG A 154 -9.08 -3.60 -8.52
C ARG A 154 -8.57 -3.42 -9.95
N LEU A 155 -8.81 -4.39 -10.82
CA LEU A 155 -8.40 -4.28 -12.23
C LEU A 155 -9.41 -3.48 -13.04
N ASP A 156 -8.91 -2.68 -13.98
CA ASP A 156 -9.77 -1.91 -14.90
C ASP A 156 -10.52 -2.85 -15.86
N TYR A 157 -9.83 -3.92 -16.30
CA TYR A 157 -10.34 -4.93 -17.22
C TYR A 157 -10.09 -6.33 -16.65
N PRO A 158 -10.96 -6.84 -15.76
CA PRO A 158 -10.81 -8.16 -15.15
C PRO A 158 -11.01 -9.28 -16.18
N SER A 159 -10.36 -10.44 -15.96
CA SER A 159 -10.46 -11.59 -16.87
C SER A 159 -11.91 -11.99 -17.15
N GLY A 160 -12.27 -12.06 -18.44
CA GLY A 160 -13.60 -12.45 -18.92
C GLY A 160 -14.49 -11.30 -19.39
N ARG A 161 -14.04 -10.04 -19.27
CA ARG A 161 -14.69 -8.91 -19.98
C ARG A 161 -13.96 -8.65 -21.30
N PRO A 162 -14.68 -8.52 -22.44
CA PRO A 162 -14.03 -8.20 -23.70
C PRO A 162 -13.34 -6.84 -23.57
N ALA A 163 -12.02 -6.82 -23.79
CA ALA A 163 -11.31 -5.57 -23.99
C ALA A 163 -11.88 -4.92 -25.25
N GLY A 164 -12.75 -3.93 -25.09
CA GLY A 164 -13.29 -3.19 -26.23
C GLY A 164 -12.14 -2.62 -27.07
N LYS A 165 -12.38 -2.38 -28.37
CA LYS A 165 -11.39 -1.77 -29.30
C LYS A 165 -10.82 -0.41 -28.82
N HIS A 166 -11.39 0.17 -27.75
CA HIS A 166 -10.94 1.38 -27.07
C HIS A 166 -10.26 1.13 -25.71
N SER A 167 -9.88 -0.12 -25.39
CA SER A 167 -9.02 -0.46 -24.25
C SER A 167 -7.58 0.01 -24.52
N LYS A 168 -7.41 1.30 -24.80
CA LYS A 168 -6.16 1.98 -24.56
C LYS A 168 -6.05 2.01 -23.04
N VAL A 169 -5.23 1.14 -22.49
CA VAL A 169 -4.75 1.25 -21.11
C VAL A 169 -4.15 2.65 -21.01
N ALA A 170 -4.95 3.63 -20.57
CA ALA A 170 -4.53 5.01 -20.51
C ALA A 170 -3.39 5.04 -19.48
N ASN A 171 -2.15 5.14 -19.98
CA ASN A 171 -0.89 5.14 -19.24
C ASN A 171 -0.29 3.77 -18.88
N GLY A 172 -0.71 2.66 -19.51
CA GLY A 172 -0.09 1.34 -19.29
C GLY A 172 -0.35 0.69 -17.92
N ALA A 173 -1.09 1.35 -17.02
CA ALA A 173 -1.51 0.79 -15.73
C ALA A 173 -2.79 -0.04 -15.85
N ILE A 174 -2.80 -1.27 -15.33
CA ILE A 174 -3.90 -2.23 -15.56
C ILE A 174 -4.94 -2.29 -14.42
N GLY A 175 -4.75 -1.50 -13.37
CA GLY A 175 -5.62 -1.48 -12.20
C GLY A 175 -5.19 -0.47 -11.14
N ILE A 176 -5.87 -0.52 -10.01
CA ILE A 176 -5.72 0.42 -8.89
C ILE A 176 -5.53 -0.37 -7.59
N VAL A 177 -4.41 -0.13 -6.90
CA VAL A 177 -4.21 -0.52 -5.50
C VAL A 177 -5.18 0.27 -4.64
N THR A 178 -6.07 -0.45 -3.97
CA THR A 178 -7.16 0.15 -3.17
C THR A 178 -6.86 0.10 -1.69
N HIS A 179 -6.30 -1.02 -1.21
CA HIS A 179 -6.06 -1.26 0.21
C HIS A 179 -4.86 -2.19 0.40
N TRP A 180 -4.24 -2.11 1.57
CA TRP A 180 -3.17 -3.01 1.99
C TRP A 180 -3.20 -3.16 3.52
N GLU A 181 -2.86 -4.36 3.99
CA GLU A 181 -2.91 -4.72 5.41
C GLU A 181 -1.99 -5.90 5.72
N PHE A 182 -1.53 -5.98 6.96
CA PHE A 182 -1.00 -7.20 7.54
C PHE A 182 -2.15 -8.07 8.06
N VAL A 183 -2.07 -9.37 7.79
CA VAL A 183 -3.05 -10.38 8.20
C VAL A 183 -2.31 -11.56 8.79
N GLU A 184 -2.91 -12.19 9.80
CA GLU A 184 -2.42 -13.44 10.36
C GLU A 184 -2.28 -14.53 9.29
N THR A 185 -1.33 -15.42 9.48
CA THR A 185 -1.10 -16.56 8.60
C THR A 185 -1.97 -17.75 8.95
N HIS A 186 -2.29 -18.57 7.95
CA HIS A 186 -2.97 -19.84 8.18
C HIS A 186 -2.03 -20.85 8.86
N ASN A 187 -2.53 -21.59 9.87
CA ASN A 187 -1.75 -22.54 10.67
C ASN A 187 -0.97 -23.56 9.80
N ASP A 188 -1.64 -24.17 8.83
CA ASP A 188 -1.01 -25.16 7.93
C ASP A 188 -0.26 -24.54 6.73
N ALA A 189 -0.37 -23.23 6.53
CA ALA A 189 0.20 -22.52 5.39
C ALA A 189 0.68 -21.12 5.80
N SER A 190 1.84 -21.05 6.46
CA SER A 190 2.45 -19.83 7.02
C SER A 190 2.77 -18.71 6.02
N THR A 191 2.63 -18.98 4.72
CA THR A 191 2.80 -17.99 3.64
C THR A 191 1.47 -17.46 3.10
N LEU A 192 0.33 -17.99 3.57
CA LEU A 192 -0.99 -17.59 3.13
C LEU A 192 -1.76 -16.91 4.27
N PRO A 193 -2.67 -15.98 3.96
CA PRO A 193 -3.52 -15.38 4.98
C PRO A 193 -4.40 -16.44 5.64
N ILE A 194 -4.74 -16.22 6.91
CA ILE A 194 -5.76 -16.99 7.62
C ILE A 194 -7.05 -17.03 6.80
N ASP A 195 -7.71 -18.18 6.82
CA ASP A 195 -8.97 -18.46 6.12
C ASP A 195 -8.97 -18.08 4.62
N PHE A 196 -7.82 -18.16 3.93
CA PHE A 196 -7.74 -17.75 2.51
C PHE A 196 -8.80 -18.42 1.61
N ALA A 197 -9.22 -19.65 1.93
CA ALA A 197 -10.29 -20.36 1.23
C ALA A 197 -11.67 -19.72 1.42
N GLU A 198 -11.92 -19.10 2.57
CA GLU A 198 -13.16 -18.37 2.88
C GLU A 198 -13.08 -16.90 2.49
N ARG A 199 -11.89 -16.31 2.47
CA ARG A 199 -11.67 -14.90 2.07
C ARG A 199 -11.71 -14.71 0.56
N TYR A 200 -11.25 -15.70 -0.20
CA TYR A 200 -11.08 -15.59 -1.65
C TYR A 200 -11.87 -16.62 -2.43
N ARG A 201 -12.24 -16.28 -3.67
CA ARG A 201 -13.01 -17.16 -4.56
C ARG A 201 -12.10 -18.12 -5.31
N ARG A 202 -10.95 -17.65 -5.78
CA ARG A 202 -10.04 -18.44 -6.62
C ARG A 202 -8.59 -18.05 -6.40
N ARG A 203 -7.70 -19.04 -6.28
CA ARG A 203 -6.25 -18.85 -6.36
C ARG A 203 -5.82 -18.77 -7.84
N VAL A 204 -4.98 -17.79 -8.16
CA VAL A 204 -4.55 -17.49 -9.54
C VAL A 204 -3.13 -18.00 -9.82
N TRP A 205 -2.22 -17.90 -8.85
CA TRP A 205 -0.85 -18.43 -8.91
C TRP A 205 -0.59 -19.51 -7.87
#